data_AF-J2ZXH8-F1
#
_entry.id   AF-J2ZXH8-F1
#
_cell.length_a   1.000
_cell.length_b   1.000
_cell.length_c   1.000
_cell.angle_alpha   90.00
_cell.angle_beta   90.00
_cell.angle_gamma   90.00
#
_symmetry.space_group_name_H-M   'P 1'
#
loop_
_entity.id
_entity.type
_entity.pdbx_description
1 polymer ?
#
loop_
_entity_poly.entity_id
_entity_poly.type
_entity_poly.pdbx_seq_one_letter_code
_entity_poly.pdbx_strand_id
1 'polypeptide(L)'
;MIVPVLAAALALTGLPKADEDDLRCLAYLSVATGKVQGDQRRKAEAGALYYLGRIESRSPQLDIGAQLEAILHAPGYGPETYQEDKARCHIQMDPLAARFEQWRGRYEGGK
;
A
#
# COMPACT_ATOMS: atom_id res chain seq x y z
N MET A 1 -21.73 14.21 -37.73
CA MET A 1 -20.49 13.47 -37.39
C MET A 1 -20.55 13.15 -35.91
N ILE A 2 -20.76 11.88 -35.56
CA ILE A 2 -20.89 11.41 -34.17
C ILE A 2 -19.51 10.86 -33.79
N VAL A 3 -18.77 11.57 -32.93
CA VAL A 3 -17.52 11.09 -32.37
C VAL A 3 -17.87 10.21 -31.16
N PRO A 4 -17.56 8.90 -31.16
CA PRO A 4 -17.89 8.04 -30.05
C PRO A 4 -16.88 8.29 -28.91
N VAL A 5 -17.38 8.86 -27.81
CA VAL A 5 -16.67 8.95 -26.53
C VAL A 5 -16.81 7.59 -25.83
N LEU A 6 -16.00 6.62 -26.25
CA LEU A 6 -15.83 5.33 -25.57
C LEU A 6 -14.34 5.03 -25.44
N ALA A 7 -13.63 5.80 -24.61
CA ALA A 7 -12.20 5.57 -24.37
C ALA A 7 -11.75 5.82 -22.92
N ALA A 8 -12.67 5.94 -21.95
CA ALA A 8 -12.30 6.22 -20.56
C ALA A 8 -12.32 5.00 -19.62
N ALA A 9 -12.73 3.81 -20.08
CA ALA A 9 -12.95 2.65 -19.22
C ALA A 9 -11.77 1.64 -19.16
N LEU A 10 -10.62 1.93 -19.79
CA LEU A 10 -9.51 0.97 -19.93
C LEU A 10 -8.36 1.16 -18.94
N ALA A 11 -8.41 2.13 -18.03
CA ALA A 11 -7.23 2.45 -17.20
C ALA A 11 -7.01 1.53 -15.99
N LEU A 12 -7.98 0.68 -15.61
CA LEU A 12 -7.90 -0.15 -14.40
C LEU A 12 -7.56 -1.63 -14.66
N THR A 13 -7.47 -2.07 -15.92
CA THR A 13 -7.15 -3.47 -16.28
C THR A 13 -5.69 -3.69 -16.70
N GLY A 14 -4.80 -2.70 -16.46
CA GLY A 14 -3.46 -2.68 -17.06
C GLY A 14 -2.27 -2.58 -16.11
N LEU A 15 -2.48 -2.50 -14.79
CA LEU A 15 -1.34 -2.39 -13.86
C LEU A 15 -0.57 -3.72 -13.79
N PRO A 16 0.78 -3.68 -13.75
CA PRO A 16 1.55 -4.84 -13.34
C PRO A 16 1.05 -5.35 -11.98
N LYS A 17 0.89 -6.68 -11.85
CA LYS A 17 0.39 -7.33 -10.63
C LYS A 17 1.09 -6.83 -9.36
N ALA A 18 2.41 -6.62 -9.45
CA ALA A 18 3.22 -6.13 -8.34
C ALA A 18 2.85 -4.70 -7.90
N ASP A 19 2.49 -3.81 -8.82
CA ASP A 19 2.01 -2.47 -8.49
C ASP A 19 0.61 -2.52 -7.87
N GLU A 20 -0.28 -3.36 -8.41
CA GLU A 20 -1.61 -3.56 -7.82
C GLU A 20 -1.51 -4.07 -6.38
N ASP A 21 -0.67 -5.07 -6.13
CA ASP A 21 -0.51 -5.65 -4.79
C ASP A 21 0.09 -4.65 -3.80
N ASP A 22 1.12 -3.88 -4.23
CA ASP A 22 1.74 -2.85 -3.41
C ASP A 22 0.78 -1.67 -3.16
N LEU A 23 -0.04 -1.27 -4.15
CA LEU A 23 -1.07 -0.22 -4.02
C LEU A 23 -2.16 -0.61 -3.01
N ARG A 24 -2.63 -1.85 -3.05
CA ARG A 24 -3.60 -2.33 -2.05
C ARG A 24 -3.00 -2.34 -0.64
N CYS A 25 -1.71 -2.66 -0.52
CA CYS A 25 -1.02 -2.55 0.77
C CYS A 25 -0.87 -1.11 1.25
N LEU A 26 -0.57 -0.19 0.33
CA LEU A 26 -0.57 1.24 0.62
C LEU A 26 -1.96 1.73 1.06
N ALA A 27 -3.03 1.26 0.43
CA ALA A 27 -4.42 1.57 0.82
C ALA A 27 -4.73 1.11 2.24
N TYR A 28 -4.46 -0.16 2.54
CA TYR A 28 -4.63 -0.72 3.88
C TYR A 28 -3.86 0.09 4.95
N LEU A 29 -2.58 0.40 4.72
CA LEU A 29 -1.74 1.12 5.67
C LEU A 29 -2.15 2.59 5.84
N SER A 30 -2.62 3.23 4.78
CA SER A 30 -3.16 4.60 4.82
C SER A 30 -4.41 4.65 5.70
N VAL A 31 -5.31 3.68 5.55
CA VAL A 31 -6.49 3.53 6.42
C VAL A 31 -6.08 3.19 7.86
N ALA A 32 -5.11 2.29 8.05
CA ALA A 32 -4.64 1.89 9.37
C ALA A 32 -4.05 3.08 10.13
N THR A 33 -3.27 3.94 9.46
CA THR A 33 -2.66 5.14 10.04
C THR A 33 -3.68 6.09 10.67
N GLY A 34 -4.87 6.23 10.05
CA GLY A 34 -5.97 7.01 10.61
C GLY A 34 -6.69 6.37 11.81
N LYS A 35 -6.45 5.08 12.08
CA LYS A 35 -7.14 4.30 13.13
C LYS A 35 -6.28 4.02 14.36
N VAL A 36 -4.96 4.15 14.26
CA VAL A 36 -4.02 3.85 15.35
C VAL A 36 -3.28 5.09 15.83
N GLN A 37 -2.66 5.01 17.02
CA GLN A 37 -1.93 6.13 17.63
C GLN A 37 -0.55 5.71 18.13
N GLY A 38 0.30 6.70 18.44
CA GLY A 38 1.62 6.49 19.04
C GLY A 38 2.53 5.61 18.18
N ASP A 39 3.14 4.60 18.81
CA ASP A 39 4.09 3.71 18.14
C ASP A 39 3.48 2.92 16.99
N GLN A 40 2.22 2.51 17.13
CA GLN A 40 1.51 1.77 16.09
C GLN A 40 1.27 2.63 14.85
N ARG A 41 1.01 3.93 15.04
CA ARG A 41 0.88 4.88 13.93
C ARG A 41 2.19 5.04 13.17
N ARG A 42 3.31 5.22 13.88
CA ARG A 42 4.63 5.31 13.25
C ARG A 42 4.98 4.05 12.45
N LYS A 43 4.63 2.87 12.96
CA LYS A 43 4.82 1.60 12.25
C LYS A 43 3.97 1.51 10.99
N ALA A 44 2.71 1.95 11.04
CA ALA A 44 1.84 2.02 9.87
C ALA A 44 2.36 3.02 8.82
N GLU A 45 2.79 4.20 9.25
CA GLU A 45 3.41 5.23 8.38
C GLU A 45 4.69 4.71 7.72
N ALA A 46 5.56 4.04 8.48
CA ALA A 46 6.78 3.43 7.94
C ALA A 46 6.46 2.34 6.90
N GLY A 47 5.45 1.51 7.16
CA GLY A 47 4.96 0.55 6.18
C GLY A 47 4.43 1.21 4.91
N ALA A 48 3.65 2.28 5.05
CA ALA A 48 3.12 3.02 3.91
C ALA A 48 4.25 3.59 3.04
N LEU A 49 5.26 4.20 3.66
CA LEU A 49 6.45 4.71 2.96
C LEU A 49 7.24 3.61 2.24
N TYR A 50 7.33 2.41 2.83
CA TYR A 50 7.98 1.27 2.17
C TYR A 50 7.29 0.87 0.86
N TYR A 51 5.97 0.77 0.85
CA TYR A 51 5.22 0.44 -0.37
C TYR A 51 5.21 1.59 -1.38
N LEU A 52 5.10 2.83 -0.90
CA LEU A 52 5.22 4.03 -1.76
C LEU A 52 6.56 4.00 -2.52
N GLY A 53 7.69 3.86 -1.81
CA GLY A 53 9.01 3.83 -2.43
C GLY A 53 9.21 2.64 -3.39
N ARG A 54 8.61 1.48 -3.12
CA ARG A 54 8.62 0.32 -4.04
C ARG A 54 7.90 0.63 -5.34
N ILE A 55 6.73 1.25 -5.27
CA ILE A 55 5.95 1.63 -6.43
C ILE A 55 6.67 2.72 -7.22
N GLU A 56 7.13 3.78 -6.56
CA GLU A 56 7.88 4.87 -7.21
C GLU A 56 9.15 4.37 -7.92
N SER A 57 9.86 3.42 -7.30
CA SER A 57 11.06 2.82 -7.91
C SER A 57 10.75 1.96 -9.14
N ARG A 58 9.60 1.29 -9.18
CA ARG A 58 9.22 0.36 -10.27
C ARG A 58 8.46 1.07 -11.39
N SER A 59 7.62 2.04 -11.02
CA SER A 59 6.64 2.70 -11.87
C SER A 59 6.59 4.21 -11.56
N PRO A 60 7.66 4.96 -11.86
CA PRO A 60 7.79 6.38 -11.49
C PRO A 60 6.79 7.32 -12.19
N GLN A 61 6.11 6.85 -13.23
CA GLN A 61 5.08 7.61 -13.94
C GLN A 61 3.66 7.30 -13.45
N LEU A 62 3.51 6.38 -12.49
CA LEU A 62 2.21 6.01 -11.98
C LEU A 62 1.66 7.13 -11.09
N ASP A 63 0.43 7.55 -11.36
CA ASP A 63 -0.30 8.44 -10.45
C ASP A 63 -0.82 7.63 -9.26
N ILE A 64 0.06 7.46 -8.27
CA ILE A 64 -0.21 6.69 -7.05
C ILE A 64 -1.42 7.26 -6.30
N GLY A 65 -1.56 8.60 -6.27
CA GLY A 65 -2.66 9.28 -5.61
C GLY A 65 -4.01 8.90 -6.24
N ALA A 66 -4.11 9.00 -7.57
CA ALA A 66 -5.33 8.62 -8.28
C ALA A 66 -5.66 7.13 -8.12
N GLN A 67 -4.66 6.24 -8.17
CA GLN A 67 -4.88 4.81 -7.97
C GLN A 67 -5.34 4.49 -6.55
N LEU A 68 -4.76 5.17 -5.55
CA LEU A 68 -5.12 5.00 -4.15
C LEU A 68 -6.56 5.46 -3.89
N GLU A 69 -6.96 6.61 -4.43
CA GLU A 69 -8.35 7.06 -4.37
C GLU A 69 -9.30 6.06 -5.05
N ALA A 70 -8.93 5.54 -6.22
CA ALA A 70 -9.74 4.57 -6.93
C ALA A 70 -9.95 3.28 -6.12
N ILE A 71 -8.92 2.78 -5.42
CA ILE A 71 -9.03 1.61 -4.54
C ILE A 71 -9.93 1.90 -3.34
N LEU A 72 -9.67 3.00 -2.63
CA LEU A 72 -10.38 3.31 -1.38
C LEU A 72 -11.87 3.61 -1.58
N HIS A 73 -12.24 4.08 -2.77
CA HIS A 73 -13.63 4.38 -3.13
C HIS A 73 -14.25 3.33 -4.08
N ALA A 74 -13.55 2.22 -4.34
CA ALA A 74 -14.07 1.15 -5.18
C ALA A 74 -15.33 0.52 -4.53
N PRO A 75 -16.39 0.24 -5.32
CA PRO A 75 -17.50 -0.57 -4.85
C PRO A 75 -17.00 -1.93 -4.36
N GLY A 76 -17.18 -2.24 -3.08
CA GLY A 76 -16.70 -3.47 -2.45
C GLY A 76 -15.41 -3.34 -1.64
N TYR A 77 -14.76 -2.15 -1.61
CA TYR A 77 -13.75 -1.87 -0.60
C TYR A 77 -14.44 -1.64 0.76
N GLY A 78 -14.23 -2.56 1.69
CA GLY A 78 -14.99 -2.67 2.92
C GLY A 78 -14.26 -3.52 3.96
N PRO A 79 -14.93 -3.93 5.06
CA PRO A 79 -14.28 -4.65 6.15
C PRO A 79 -13.58 -5.94 5.73
N GLU A 80 -14.17 -6.72 4.81
CA GLU A 80 -13.62 -7.99 4.35
C GLU A 80 -12.36 -7.80 3.51
N THR A 81 -12.44 -6.99 2.45
CA THR A 81 -11.29 -6.65 1.60
C THR A 81 -10.17 -5.96 2.39
N TYR A 82 -10.50 -5.15 3.39
CA TYR A 82 -9.52 -4.60 4.33
C TYR A 82 -8.79 -5.69 5.13
N GLN A 83 -9.49 -6.74 5.60
CA GLN A 83 -8.82 -7.85 6.32
C GLN A 83 -7.97 -8.71 5.38
N GLU A 84 -8.42 -8.93 4.14
CA GLU A 84 -7.63 -9.64 3.13
C GLU A 84 -6.35 -8.89 2.79
N ASP A 85 -6.46 -7.58 2.57
CA ASP A 85 -5.31 -6.71 2.33
C ASP A 85 -4.37 -6.73 3.53
N LYS A 86 -4.90 -6.55 4.75
CA LYS A 86 -4.12 -6.67 5.98
C LYS A 86 -3.33 -7.98 6.01
N ALA A 87 -3.98 -9.13 5.84
CA ALA A 87 -3.33 -10.43 5.90
C ALA A 87 -2.21 -10.56 4.86
N ARG A 88 -2.47 -10.13 3.62
CA ARG A 88 -1.48 -10.15 2.53
C ARG A 88 -0.27 -9.26 2.83
N CYS A 89 -0.50 -8.06 3.34
CA CYS A 89 0.58 -7.10 3.60
C CYS A 89 1.44 -7.51 4.79
N HIS A 90 0.85 -8.14 5.81
CA HIS A 90 1.58 -8.69 6.95
C HIS A 90 2.53 -9.83 6.56
N ILE A 91 2.15 -10.70 5.61
CA ILE A 91 3.05 -11.75 5.08
C ILE A 91 4.36 -11.16 4.55
N GLN A 92 4.30 -10.00 3.90
CA GLN A 92 5.50 -9.31 3.40
C GLN A 92 6.21 -8.48 4.47
N MET A 93 5.46 -7.81 5.35
CA MET A 93 6.02 -6.85 6.31
C MET A 93 6.59 -7.49 7.56
N ASP A 94 5.97 -8.53 8.11
CA ASP A 94 6.39 -9.12 9.38
C ASP A 94 7.86 -9.63 9.35
N PRO A 95 8.35 -10.27 8.27
CA PRO A 95 9.76 -10.64 8.17
C PRO A 95 10.71 -9.43 8.13
N LEU A 96 10.29 -8.31 7.54
CA LEU A 96 11.08 -7.09 7.46
C LEU A 96 11.15 -6.41 8.83
N ALA A 97 10.02 -6.34 9.53
CA ALA A 97 9.96 -5.84 10.90
C ALA A 97 10.85 -6.68 11.83
N ALA A 98 10.76 -8.01 11.76
CA ALA A 98 11.62 -8.90 12.55
C ALA A 98 13.12 -8.68 12.27
N ARG A 99 13.50 -8.49 10.99
CA ARG A 99 14.88 -8.20 10.62
C ARG A 99 15.34 -6.84 11.14
N PHE A 100 14.49 -5.83 11.04
CA PHE A 100 14.78 -4.49 11.59
C PHE A 100 14.99 -4.56 13.10
N GLU A 101 14.14 -5.27 13.83
CA GLU A 101 14.28 -5.43 15.28
C GLU A 101 15.57 -6.16 15.67
N GLN A 102 15.97 -7.19 14.92
CA GLN A 102 17.26 -7.85 15.12
C GLN A 102 18.45 -6.93 14.86
N TRP A 103 18.39 -6.14 13.78
CA TRP A 103 19.40 -5.14 13.46
C TRP A 103 19.49 -4.09 14.57
N ARG A 104 18.35 -3.56 15.02
CA ARG A 104 18.24 -2.58 16.08
C ARG A 104 18.82 -3.09 17.39
N GLY A 105 18.48 -4.33 17.78
CA GLY A 105 19.06 -4.96 18.96
C GLY A 105 20.58 -5.10 18.89
N ARG A 106 21.14 -5.38 17.71
CA ARG A 106 22.59 -5.53 17.52
C ARG A 106 23.34 -4.20 17.54
N TYR A 107 22.78 -3.15 16.97
CA TYR A 107 23.52 -1.90 16.69
C TYR A 107 23.04 -0.69 17.49
N GLU A 108 21.79 -0.65 17.92
CA GLU A 108 21.23 0.41 18.77
C GLU A 108 21.01 -0.04 20.22
N GLY A 109 20.91 -1.35 20.46
CA GLY A 109 20.69 -1.96 21.78
C GLY A 109 21.93 -2.02 22.69
N GLY A 110 23.00 -1.28 22.37
CA GLY A 110 24.23 -1.24 23.15
C GLY A 110 24.09 -0.47 24.47
N LYS A 111 23.56 -1.14 25.49
CA LYS A 111 23.96 -0.99 26.89
C LYS A 111 24.16 -2.36 27.51
#